data_AF-R7QZW7-F1
#
_entry.id   AF-R7QZW7-F1
#
_cell.length_a   1.000
_cell.length_b   1.000
_cell.length_c   1.000
_cell.angle_alpha   90.00
_cell.angle_beta   90.00
_cell.angle_gamma   90.00
#
_symmetry.space_group_name_H-M   'P 1'
#
loop_
_entity.id
_entity.type
_entity.pdbx_description
1 polymer ?
#
loop_
_entity_poly.entity_id
_entity_poly.type
_entity_poly.pdbx_seq_one_letter_code
_entity_poly.pdbx_strand_id
1 'polypeptide(L)'
;MCLCLFCLTACGKKDQTDVDYNGYTYDQLKTACQNTVQQLEEMSDEDMQKYLASGDDITVGMVSGWQESRKDLGNFEGFGDCEVVKSGKTLTAAQTVNYEKRPLVLTYVFNYNSMEVTDVTVDQVYTTGEKMSKAGLNTLICIVTVFVVLIVICLVIYAFRIIPFLEKKFRKEKEVPADGAQKAVEQIEKMEEKKDDLELVAVIAAAIAAATGTSTDDFVVRSIKRRR
;
A
#
# COMPACT_ATOMS: atom_id res chain seq x y z
N MET A 1 -18.00 -16.87 -22.24
CA MET A 1 -16.95 -16.35 -23.15
C MET A 1 -17.50 -15.05 -23.75
N CYS A 2 -17.41 -13.95 -22.99
CA CYS A 2 -17.97 -12.66 -23.39
C CYS A 2 -16.94 -11.97 -24.28
N LEU A 3 -17.25 -11.89 -25.57
CA LEU A 3 -16.46 -11.17 -26.56
C LEU A 3 -16.61 -9.67 -26.24
N CYS A 4 -15.74 -9.13 -25.41
CA CYS A 4 -15.64 -7.69 -25.19
C CYS A 4 -15.16 -7.05 -26.51
N LEU A 5 -16.10 -6.63 -27.35
CA LEU A 5 -15.84 -5.73 -28.47
C LEU A 5 -15.21 -4.46 -27.89
N PHE A 6 -13.90 -4.34 -28.07
CA PHE A 6 -13.17 -3.09 -27.91
C PHE A 6 -13.70 -2.11 -28.96
N CYS A 7 -14.68 -1.29 -28.58
CA CYS A 7 -14.97 -0.04 -29.27
C CYS A 7 -13.79 0.91 -29.05
N LEU A 8 -12.72 0.71 -29.81
CA LEU A 8 -11.71 1.72 -30.06
C LEU A 8 -12.39 2.84 -30.85
N THR A 9 -13.05 3.76 -30.15
CA THR A 9 -13.37 5.06 -30.72
C THR A 9 -12.03 5.72 -31.04
N ALA A 10 -11.60 5.55 -32.28
CA ALA A 10 -10.60 6.40 -32.89
C ALA A 10 -11.12 7.84 -32.80
N CYS A 11 -10.67 8.57 -31.78
CA CYS A 11 -10.73 10.03 -31.81
C CYS A 11 -9.91 10.45 -33.02
N GLY A 12 -10.59 10.70 -34.14
CA GLY A 12 -9.98 11.33 -35.29
C GLY A 12 -9.26 12.57 -34.81
N LYS A 13 -7.99 12.71 -35.19
CA LYS A 13 -7.19 13.92 -34.98
C LYS A 13 -7.96 15.08 -35.63
N LYS A 14 -8.81 15.77 -34.87
CA LYS A 14 -9.23 17.12 -35.22
C LYS A 14 -7.96 17.95 -35.28
N ASP A 15 -7.87 18.81 -36.28
CA ASP A 15 -6.81 19.80 -36.34
C ASP A 15 -6.85 20.62 -35.06
N GLN A 16 -5.84 20.45 -34.20
CA GLN A 16 -5.81 21.03 -32.86
C GLN A 16 -5.51 22.52 -32.90
N THR A 17 -4.99 23.00 -34.03
CA THR A 17 -4.49 24.37 -34.22
C THR A 17 -5.60 25.40 -34.34
N ASP A 18 -6.75 25.02 -34.88
CA ASP A 18 -7.93 25.88 -35.09
C ASP A 18 -8.95 25.84 -33.93
N VAL A 19 -8.64 25.15 -32.83
CA VAL A 19 -9.54 24.99 -31.69
C VAL A 19 -9.31 26.11 -30.67
N ASP A 20 -10.40 26.73 -30.22
CA ASP A 20 -10.38 27.59 -29.03
C ASP A 20 -10.43 26.75 -27.74
N TYR A 21 -9.41 26.92 -26.90
CA TYR A 21 -9.28 26.25 -25.61
C TYR A 21 -9.64 27.20 -24.47
N ASN A 22 -10.91 27.60 -24.42
CA ASN A 22 -11.44 28.51 -23.38
C ASN A 22 -10.73 29.87 -23.41
N GLY A 23 -10.62 30.45 -24.60
CA GLY A 23 -9.95 31.73 -24.84
C GLY A 23 -8.44 31.65 -25.08
N TYR A 24 -7.87 30.44 -25.06
CA TYR A 24 -6.46 30.20 -25.40
C TYR A 24 -6.34 29.48 -26.74
N THR A 25 -5.39 29.91 -27.56
CA THR A 25 -5.05 29.23 -28.81
C THR A 25 -4.07 28.08 -28.54
N TYR A 26 -4.03 27.13 -29.48
CA TYR A 26 -3.00 26.08 -29.49
C TYR A 26 -1.58 26.65 -29.38
N ASP A 27 -1.26 27.69 -30.16
CA ASP A 27 0.07 28.29 -30.15
C ASP A 27 0.41 28.94 -28.81
N GLN A 28 -0.56 29.57 -28.13
CA GLN A 28 -0.33 30.12 -26.79
C GLN A 28 0.03 29.03 -25.77
N LEU A 29 -0.70 27.91 -25.78
CA LEU A 29 -0.43 26.78 -24.89
C LEU A 29 0.91 26.11 -25.21
N LYS A 30 1.20 25.93 -26.51
CA LYS A 30 2.47 25.40 -26.99
C LYS A 30 3.64 26.28 -26.56
N THR A 31 3.57 27.59 -26.83
CA THR A 31 4.61 28.54 -26.43
C THR A 31 4.80 28.59 -24.92
N ALA A 32 3.72 28.51 -24.13
CA ALA A 32 3.84 28.43 -22.68
C ALA A 32 4.66 27.20 -22.24
N CYS A 33 4.36 26.02 -22.79
CA CYS A 33 5.13 24.81 -22.50
C CYS A 33 6.60 24.94 -22.93
N GLN A 34 6.86 25.48 -24.12
CA GLN A 34 8.23 25.66 -24.65
C GLN A 34 9.04 26.65 -23.80
N ASN A 35 8.42 27.74 -23.33
CA ASN A 35 9.05 28.70 -22.45
C ASN A 35 9.40 28.07 -21.09
N THR A 36 8.52 27.24 -20.53
CA THR A 36 8.84 26.47 -19.32
C THR A 36 10.07 25.59 -19.53
N VAL A 37 10.12 24.85 -20.65
CA VAL A 37 11.27 24.00 -20.97
C VAL A 37 12.55 24.82 -21.10
N GLN A 38 12.53 25.97 -21.78
CA GLN A 38 13.70 26.85 -21.89
C GLN A 38 14.18 27.34 -20.52
N GLN A 39 13.25 27.77 -19.66
CA GLN A 39 13.59 28.18 -18.30
C GLN A 39 14.21 27.03 -17.50
N LEU A 40 13.65 25.82 -17.61
CA LEU A 40 14.17 24.64 -16.92
C LEU A 40 15.53 24.17 -17.48
N GLU A 41 15.79 24.39 -18.77
CA GLU A 41 17.10 24.13 -19.40
C GLU A 41 18.18 25.08 -18.89
N GLU A 42 17.83 26.37 -18.75
CA GLU A 42 18.73 27.45 -18.32
C GLU A 42 18.90 27.53 -16.80
N MET A 43 18.00 26.93 -16.03
CA MET A 43 18.03 26.98 -14.56
C MET A 43 19.21 26.20 -14.01
N SER A 44 19.93 26.81 -13.05
CA SER A 44 21.02 26.16 -12.35
C SER A 44 20.50 25.12 -11.34
N ASP A 45 21.32 24.11 -11.03
CA ASP A 45 20.98 23.12 -10.00
C ASP A 45 20.71 23.79 -8.63
N GLU A 46 21.45 24.85 -8.30
CA GLU A 46 21.28 25.61 -7.06
C GLU A 46 19.92 26.31 -7.00
N ASP A 47 19.46 26.88 -8.13
CA ASP A 47 18.14 27.51 -8.21
C ASP A 47 17.02 26.47 -8.19
N MET A 48 17.21 25.32 -8.85
CA MET A 48 16.28 24.19 -8.76
C MET A 48 16.12 23.74 -7.30
N GLN A 49 17.21 23.66 -6.52
CA GLN A 49 17.12 23.29 -5.10
C GLN A 49 16.30 24.28 -4.26
N LYS A 50 16.30 25.58 -4.61
CA LYS A 50 15.45 26.57 -3.92
C LYS A 50 13.97 26.27 -4.14
N TYR A 51 13.59 25.92 -5.38
CA TYR A 51 12.22 25.51 -5.69
C TYR A 51 11.83 24.21 -4.99
N LEU A 52 12.74 23.23 -4.92
CA LEU A 52 12.48 21.99 -4.20
C LEU A 52 12.30 22.19 -2.68
N ALA A 53 12.95 23.19 -2.10
CA ALA A 53 12.88 23.47 -0.67
C ALA A 53 11.68 24.35 -0.26
N SER A 54 11.17 25.18 -1.18
CA SER A 54 10.22 26.26 -0.84
C SER A 54 9.09 26.50 -1.84
N GLY A 55 9.05 25.77 -2.95
CA GLY A 55 7.98 25.82 -3.95
C GLY A 55 6.69 25.13 -3.47
N ASP A 56 5.59 25.44 -4.16
CA ASP A 56 4.35 24.68 -4.03
C ASP A 56 4.49 23.27 -4.64
N ASP A 57 3.55 22.37 -4.30
CA ASP A 57 3.59 20.96 -4.72
C ASP A 57 3.73 20.76 -6.23
N ILE A 58 3.09 21.61 -7.06
CA ILE A 58 3.15 21.50 -8.52
C ILE A 58 4.54 21.91 -9.00
N THR A 59 5.07 23.04 -8.50
CA THR A 59 6.41 23.50 -8.84
C THR A 59 7.47 22.48 -8.41
N VAL A 60 7.36 21.93 -7.19
CA VAL A 60 8.27 20.89 -6.69
C VAL A 60 8.17 19.63 -7.55
N GLY A 61 6.97 19.18 -7.90
CA GLY A 61 6.74 18.02 -8.77
C GLY A 61 7.35 18.20 -10.16
N MET A 62 7.17 19.38 -10.76
CA MET A 62 7.75 19.71 -12.06
C MET A 62 9.29 19.73 -12.02
N VAL A 63 9.89 20.42 -11.05
CA VAL A 63 11.35 20.56 -10.94
C VAL A 63 12.01 19.22 -10.62
N SER A 64 11.42 18.43 -9.70
CA SER A 64 11.93 17.09 -9.38
C SER A 64 11.80 16.14 -10.58
N GLY A 65 10.63 16.09 -11.22
CA GLY A 65 10.42 15.30 -12.43
C GLY A 65 11.36 15.69 -13.56
N TRP A 66 11.63 16.99 -13.73
CA TRP A 66 12.62 17.49 -14.68
C TRP A 66 14.03 17.01 -14.36
N GLN A 67 14.50 17.18 -13.13
CA GLN A 67 15.83 16.73 -12.70
C GLN A 67 16.02 15.22 -12.85
N GLU A 68 14.99 14.42 -12.55
CA GLU A 68 15.06 12.98 -12.68
C GLU A 68 15.02 12.54 -14.14
N SER A 69 14.11 13.10 -14.93
CA SER A 69 13.91 12.71 -16.32
C SER A 69 15.03 13.17 -17.24
N ARG A 70 15.69 14.31 -16.96
CA ARG A 70 16.81 14.84 -17.77
C ARG A 70 18.11 14.03 -17.60
N LYS A 71 18.24 13.25 -16.51
CA LYS A 71 19.43 12.44 -16.27
C LYS A 71 19.70 11.53 -17.46
N ASP A 72 20.95 11.56 -17.91
CA ASP A 72 21.47 10.71 -18.98
C ASP A 72 20.84 10.93 -20.37
N LEU A 73 20.12 12.02 -20.65
CA LEU A 73 19.50 12.24 -21.97
C LEU A 73 20.44 12.80 -23.05
N GLY A 74 21.58 13.38 -22.66
CA GLY A 74 22.49 14.05 -23.59
C GLY A 74 22.07 15.50 -23.85
N ASN A 75 22.48 16.05 -24.99
CA ASN A 75 22.17 17.44 -25.35
C ASN A 75 20.71 17.61 -25.80
N PHE A 76 20.15 18.79 -25.54
CA PHE A 76 18.86 19.23 -26.07
C PHE A 76 18.96 19.42 -27.60
N GLU A 77 18.04 18.80 -28.34
CA GLU A 77 18.00 18.84 -29.81
C GLU A 77 16.86 19.70 -30.36
N GLY A 78 15.91 20.11 -29.51
CA GLY A 78 14.81 21.00 -29.91
C GLY A 78 13.43 20.53 -29.45
N PHE A 79 12.41 21.25 -29.90
CA PHE A 79 11.01 20.93 -29.62
C PHE A 79 10.42 20.01 -30.69
N GLY A 80 9.74 18.96 -30.26
CA GLY A 80 8.90 18.12 -31.10
C GLY A 80 7.45 18.61 -31.15
N ASP A 81 6.56 17.67 -31.43
CA ASP A 81 5.11 17.93 -31.48
C ASP A 81 4.56 18.32 -30.11
N CYS A 82 3.60 19.25 -30.12
CA CYS A 82 2.77 19.55 -28.97
C CYS A 82 1.38 18.95 -29.21
N GLU A 83 0.87 18.23 -28.23
CA GLU A 83 -0.47 17.66 -28.28
C GLU A 83 -1.35 18.38 -27.25
N VAL A 84 -2.43 18.99 -27.72
CA VAL A 84 -3.43 19.63 -26.86
C VAL A 84 -4.73 18.84 -26.94
N VAL A 85 -5.13 18.25 -25.81
CA VAL A 85 -6.30 17.37 -25.73
C VAL A 85 -7.25 17.87 -24.66
N LYS A 86 -8.49 18.15 -25.08
CA LYS A 86 -9.60 18.40 -24.15
C LYS A 86 -10.39 17.12 -23.94
N SER A 87 -10.57 16.73 -22.67
CA SER A 87 -11.43 15.63 -22.26
C SER A 87 -12.31 16.05 -21.08
N GLY A 88 -13.60 16.27 -21.33
CA GLY A 88 -14.54 16.72 -20.31
C GLY A 88 -14.15 18.08 -19.72
N LYS A 89 -13.82 18.09 -18.42
CA LYS A 89 -13.37 19.28 -17.66
C LYS A 89 -11.85 19.39 -17.56
N THR A 90 -11.11 18.54 -18.27
CA THR A 90 -9.65 18.51 -18.25
C THR A 90 -9.13 18.92 -19.62
N LEU A 91 -8.12 19.78 -19.61
CA LEU A 91 -7.32 20.11 -20.78
C LEU A 91 -5.88 19.69 -20.50
N THR A 92 -5.26 19.03 -21.45
CA THR A 92 -3.87 18.61 -21.36
C THR A 92 -3.09 19.26 -22.49
N ALA A 93 -1.96 19.88 -22.19
CA ALA A 93 -0.99 20.35 -23.18
C ALA A 93 0.32 19.61 -22.94
N ALA A 94 0.70 18.75 -23.88
CA ALA A 94 1.87 17.88 -23.78
C ALA A 94 2.89 18.30 -24.85
N GLN A 95 4.02 18.86 -24.43
CA GLN A 95 5.11 19.26 -25.32
C GLN A 95 6.21 18.20 -25.32
N THR A 96 6.47 17.61 -26.49
CA THR A 96 7.61 16.72 -26.70
C THR A 96 8.90 17.54 -26.81
N VAL A 97 9.94 17.12 -26.11
CA VAL A 97 11.25 17.76 -26.11
C VAL A 97 12.27 16.70 -26.50
N ASN A 98 13.01 16.97 -27.58
CA ASN A 98 13.95 16.02 -28.16
C ASN A 98 15.34 16.21 -27.55
N TYR A 99 15.97 15.07 -27.25
CA TYR A 99 17.35 14.98 -26.77
C TYR A 99 18.04 13.82 -27.48
N GLU A 100 19.36 13.86 -27.51
CA GLU A 100 20.22 12.89 -28.23
C GLU A 100 19.86 11.42 -27.96
N LYS A 101 19.57 11.05 -26.70
CA LYS A 101 19.29 9.65 -26.36
C LYS A 101 17.82 9.29 -26.44
N ARG A 102 16.94 10.18 -25.98
CA ARG A 102 15.49 9.91 -25.88
C ARG A 102 14.72 11.22 -25.66
N PRO A 103 13.53 11.38 -26.28
CA PRO A 103 12.68 12.52 -25.99
C PRO A 103 11.99 12.41 -24.62
N LEU A 104 11.70 13.56 -24.03
CA LEU A 104 10.87 13.71 -22.84
C LEU A 104 9.61 14.48 -23.18
N VAL A 105 8.56 14.33 -22.38
CA VAL A 105 7.30 15.06 -22.56
C VAL A 105 7.00 15.83 -21.28
N LEU A 106 6.92 17.15 -21.41
CA LEU A 106 6.37 18.02 -20.38
C LEU A 106 4.85 18.10 -20.59
N THR A 107 4.08 17.70 -19.59
CA THR A 107 2.62 17.66 -19.66
C THR A 107 2.03 18.59 -18.62
N TYR A 108 1.32 19.62 -19.08
CA TYR A 108 0.44 20.42 -18.22
C TYR A 108 -0.96 19.84 -18.23
N VAL A 109 -1.55 19.72 -17.05
CA VAL A 109 -2.96 19.37 -16.87
C VAL A 109 -3.67 20.59 -16.27
N PHE A 110 -4.71 21.04 -16.96
CA PHE A 110 -5.53 22.16 -16.55
C PHE A 110 -6.96 21.72 -16.25
N ASN A 111 -7.59 22.42 -15.30
CA ASN A 111 -9.03 22.48 -15.25
C ASN A 111 -9.51 23.33 -16.42
N TYR A 112 -10.25 22.75 -17.37
CA TYR A 112 -10.66 23.44 -18.60
C TYR A 112 -11.54 24.67 -18.34
N ASN A 113 -12.31 24.69 -17.24
CA ASN A 113 -13.23 25.80 -16.97
C ASN A 113 -12.53 27.01 -16.35
N SER A 114 -11.61 26.79 -15.39
CA SER A 114 -10.87 27.87 -14.73
C SER A 114 -9.54 28.19 -15.42
N MET A 115 -9.03 27.30 -16.27
CA MET A 115 -7.69 27.33 -16.86
C MET A 115 -6.56 27.33 -15.84
N GLU A 116 -6.84 26.92 -14.60
CA GLU A 116 -5.83 26.70 -13.57
C GLU A 116 -5.08 25.40 -13.83
N VAL A 117 -3.76 25.45 -13.66
CA VAL A 117 -2.89 24.26 -13.69
C VAL A 117 -3.20 23.42 -12.45
N THR A 118 -3.60 22.18 -12.67
CA THR A 118 -3.87 21.21 -11.61
C THR A 118 -2.72 20.26 -11.38
N ASP A 119 -1.91 20.01 -12.41
CA ASP A 119 -0.76 19.11 -12.35
C ASP A 119 0.22 19.40 -13.48
N VAL A 120 1.49 19.08 -13.26
CA VAL A 120 2.56 19.16 -14.25
C VAL A 120 3.49 17.97 -14.11
N THR A 121 3.64 17.19 -15.18
CA THR A 121 4.54 16.02 -15.20
C THR A 121 5.64 16.17 -16.24
N VAL A 122 6.80 15.54 -15.96
CA VAL A 122 7.92 15.45 -16.91
C VAL A 122 8.34 14.00 -17.00
N ASP A 123 8.06 13.38 -18.14
CA ASP A 123 8.24 11.94 -18.34
C ASP A 123 9.12 11.64 -19.55
N GLN A 124 10.04 10.68 -19.40
CA GLN A 124 10.76 10.12 -20.54
C GLN A 124 9.83 9.31 -21.46
N VAL A 125 9.98 9.46 -22.77
CA VAL A 125 9.22 8.67 -23.75
C VAL A 125 9.86 7.29 -23.90
N TYR A 126 9.29 6.31 -23.21
CA TYR A 126 9.63 4.90 -23.41
C TYR A 126 8.81 4.30 -24.56
N THR A 127 9.45 3.44 -25.35
CA THR A 127 8.76 2.66 -26.37
C THR A 127 7.74 1.70 -25.74
N THR A 128 6.72 1.30 -26.49
CA THR A 128 5.74 0.32 -26.01
C THR A 128 6.40 -0.99 -25.58
N GLY A 129 7.45 -1.43 -26.29
CA GLY A 129 8.22 -2.63 -25.93
C GLY A 129 8.95 -2.50 -24.60
N GLU A 130 9.59 -1.35 -24.33
CA GLU A 130 10.24 -1.08 -23.04
C GLU A 130 9.22 -0.98 -21.90
N LYS A 131 8.10 -0.27 -22.12
CA LYS A 131 7.00 -0.20 -21.16
C LYS A 131 6.44 -1.59 -20.85
N MET A 132 6.21 -2.40 -21.88
CA MET A 132 5.69 -3.76 -21.74
C MET A 132 6.69 -4.70 -21.05
N SER A 133 7.98 -4.59 -21.37
CA SER A 133 9.05 -5.35 -20.70
C SER A 133 9.13 -4.99 -19.21
N LYS A 134 9.12 -3.70 -18.88
CA LYS A 134 9.15 -3.20 -17.49
C LYS A 134 7.90 -3.64 -16.71
N ALA A 135 6.73 -3.54 -17.31
CA ALA A 135 5.47 -4.02 -16.73
C ALA A 135 5.45 -5.55 -16.55
N GLY A 136 5.98 -6.28 -17.54
CA GLY A 136 6.11 -7.74 -17.52
C GLY A 136 7.06 -8.21 -16.40
N LEU A 137 8.19 -7.54 -16.22
CA LEU A 137 9.13 -7.81 -15.12
C LEU A 137 8.45 -7.65 -13.76
N ASN A 138 7.72 -6.55 -13.54
CA ASN A 138 7.00 -6.35 -12.29
C ASN A 138 5.94 -7.45 -12.05
N THR A 139 5.21 -7.82 -13.10
CA THR A 139 4.21 -8.90 -13.04
C THR A 139 4.84 -10.24 -12.69
N LEU A 140 5.97 -10.57 -13.31
CA LEU A 140 6.72 -11.80 -13.04
C LEU A 140 7.21 -11.84 -11.60
N ILE A 141 7.77 -10.73 -11.10
CA ILE A 141 8.26 -10.62 -9.72
C ILE A 141 7.11 -10.85 -8.72
N CYS A 142 5.94 -10.24 -8.94
CA CYS A 142 4.78 -10.44 -8.09
C CYS A 142 4.32 -11.91 -8.09
N ILE A 143 4.23 -12.54 -9.27
CA ILE A 143 3.83 -13.95 -9.38
C ILE A 143 4.84 -14.85 -8.66
N VAL A 144 6.12 -14.71 -8.95
CA VAL A 144 7.18 -15.52 -8.34
C VAL A 144 7.19 -15.37 -6.82
N THR A 145 7.07 -14.14 -6.32
CA THR A 145 7.07 -13.86 -4.87
C THR A 145 5.89 -14.56 -4.18
N VAL A 146 4.69 -14.49 -4.75
CA VAL A 146 3.50 -15.17 -4.19
C VAL A 146 3.72 -16.69 -4.16
N PHE A 147 4.24 -17.29 -5.24
CA PHE A 147 4.54 -18.72 -5.28
C PHE A 147 5.57 -19.14 -4.22
N VAL A 148 6.64 -18.35 -4.05
CA VAL A 148 7.68 -18.62 -3.04
C VAL A 148 7.09 -18.58 -1.63
N VAL A 149 6.28 -17.56 -1.31
CA VAL A 149 5.63 -17.45 0.01
C VAL A 149 4.72 -18.65 0.28
N LEU A 150 3.94 -19.10 -0.71
CA LEU A 150 3.10 -20.28 -0.57
C LEU A 150 3.92 -21.56 -0.33
N ILE A 151 5.02 -21.75 -1.05
CA ILE A 151 5.93 -22.90 -0.83
C ILE A 151 6.48 -22.89 0.60
N VAL A 152 6.91 -21.72 1.09
CA VAL A 152 7.42 -21.57 2.46
C VAL A 152 6.34 -21.93 3.50
N ILE A 153 5.11 -21.45 3.33
CA ILE A 153 3.99 -21.78 4.23
C ILE A 153 3.71 -23.29 4.20
N CYS A 154 3.72 -23.92 3.02
CA CYS A 154 3.56 -25.37 2.89
C CYS A 154 4.67 -26.13 3.63
N LEU A 155 5.93 -25.69 3.53
CA LEU A 155 7.05 -26.30 4.24
C LEU A 155 6.94 -26.15 5.75
N VAL A 156 6.48 -25.00 6.25
CA VAL A 156 6.27 -24.77 7.69
C VAL A 156 5.17 -25.70 8.24
N ILE A 157 4.03 -25.80 7.55
CA ILE A 157 2.95 -26.72 7.93
C ILE A 157 3.43 -28.16 7.88
N TYR A 158 4.22 -28.52 6.87
CA TYR A 158 4.83 -29.85 6.77
C TYR A 158 5.82 -30.12 7.92
N ALA A 159 6.61 -29.13 8.32
CA ALA A 159 7.52 -29.27 9.46
C ALA A 159 6.79 -29.49 10.79
N PHE A 160 5.61 -28.89 10.99
CA PHE A 160 4.76 -29.20 12.16
C PHE A 160 4.32 -30.66 12.21
N ARG A 161 4.19 -31.34 11.06
CA ARG A 161 3.93 -32.80 11.01
C ARG A 161 5.13 -33.65 11.47
N ILE A 162 6.35 -33.11 11.50
CA ILE A 162 7.56 -33.82 11.93
C ILE A 162 7.68 -33.84 13.47
N ILE A 163 7.14 -32.83 14.16
CA ILE A 163 7.13 -32.74 15.63
C ILE A 163 6.56 -34.00 16.32
N PRO A 164 5.38 -34.55 15.94
CA PRO A 164 4.86 -35.78 16.56
C PRO A 164 5.70 -37.03 16.28
N PHE A 165 6.51 -37.04 15.20
CA PHE A 165 7.45 -38.13 14.92
C PHE A 165 8.71 -38.05 15.79
N LEU A 166 9.19 -36.83 16.07
CA LEU A 166 10.30 -36.60 17.00
C LEU A 166 9.87 -36.92 18.44
N GLU A 167 8.67 -36.53 18.86
CA GLU A 167 8.13 -36.92 20.18
C GLU A 167 8.07 -38.44 20.37
N LYS A 168 7.64 -39.20 19.35
CA LYS A 168 7.61 -40.68 19.42
C LYS A 168 9.00 -41.31 19.46
N LYS A 169 10.01 -40.70 18.86
CA LYS A 169 11.41 -41.17 18.95
C LYS A 169 12.03 -40.84 20.31
N PHE A 170 11.80 -39.64 20.84
CA PHE A 170 12.33 -39.23 22.15
C PHE A 170 11.60 -39.89 23.34
N ARG A 171 10.31 -40.25 23.22
CA ARG A 171 9.59 -41.01 24.25
C ARG A 171 9.97 -42.50 24.29
N LYS A 172 10.40 -43.10 23.17
CA LYS A 172 10.87 -44.50 23.15
C LYS A 172 12.20 -44.71 23.87
N GLU A 173 12.98 -43.65 24.11
CA GLU A 173 14.25 -43.70 24.85
C GLU A 173 14.10 -43.27 26.32
N LYS A 174 12.89 -42.87 26.75
CA LYS A 174 12.57 -42.58 28.14
C LYS A 174 11.29 -43.31 28.56
N GLU A 175 11.36 -44.64 28.64
CA GLU A 175 10.53 -45.34 29.61
C GLU A 175 11.15 -45.11 31.00
N VAL A 176 10.69 -44.04 31.65
CA VAL A 176 10.73 -43.89 33.11
C VAL A 176 9.27 -43.74 33.55
N PRO A 177 8.81 -44.43 34.63
CA PRO A 177 7.40 -44.69 34.86
C PRO A 177 6.55 -43.42 34.99
N ALA A 178 5.40 -43.44 34.32
CA ALA A 178 4.34 -42.46 34.43
C ALA A 178 3.60 -42.62 35.78
N ASP A 179 4.05 -41.94 36.84
CA ASP A 179 3.27 -41.77 38.09
C ASP A 179 3.12 -40.29 38.52
N GLY A 180 3.74 -39.35 37.80
CA GLY A 180 3.71 -37.92 38.16
C GLY A 180 2.53 -37.14 37.60
N ALA A 181 2.01 -37.52 36.43
CA ALA A 181 1.04 -36.69 35.70
C ALA A 181 -0.40 -36.82 36.23
N GLN A 182 -0.81 -38.01 36.70
CA GLN A 182 -2.16 -38.20 37.26
C GLN A 182 -2.33 -37.46 38.59
N LYS A 183 -1.29 -37.45 39.45
CA LYS A 183 -1.33 -36.69 40.72
C LYS A 183 -1.41 -35.17 40.52
N ALA A 184 -0.81 -34.64 39.45
CA ALA A 184 -0.85 -33.21 39.17
C ALA A 184 -2.24 -32.77 38.66
N VAL A 185 -2.88 -33.58 37.81
CA VAL A 185 -4.23 -33.27 37.30
C VAL A 185 -5.28 -33.38 38.41
N GLU A 186 -5.22 -34.41 39.26
CA GLU A 186 -6.12 -34.53 40.43
C GLU A 186 -5.92 -33.39 41.44
N GLN A 187 -4.70 -32.88 41.61
CA GLN A 187 -4.44 -31.73 42.49
C GLN A 187 -5.00 -30.42 41.91
N ILE A 188 -4.94 -30.22 40.59
CA ILE A 188 -5.46 -29.02 39.94
C ILE A 188 -6.99 -29.00 39.98
N GLU A 189 -7.66 -30.12 39.63
CA GLU A 189 -9.13 -30.23 39.73
C GLU A 189 -9.63 -30.01 41.17
N LYS A 190 -8.94 -30.59 42.16
CA LYS A 190 -9.32 -30.42 43.57
C LYS A 190 -9.08 -28.99 44.08
N MET A 191 -8.12 -28.28 43.51
CA MET A 191 -7.83 -26.89 43.86
C MET A 191 -8.84 -25.93 43.21
N GLU A 192 -9.33 -26.26 42.02
CA GLU A 192 -10.38 -25.51 41.31
C GLU A 192 -11.76 -25.70 41.98
N GLU A 193 -12.18 -26.93 42.31
CA GLU A 193 -13.43 -27.19 43.05
C GLU A 193 -13.42 -26.50 44.42
N LYS A 194 -12.28 -26.51 45.13
CA LYS A 194 -12.16 -25.83 46.43
C LYS A 194 -12.19 -24.32 46.32
N LYS A 195 -11.74 -23.74 45.21
CA LYS A 195 -11.77 -22.29 44.99
C LYS A 195 -13.20 -21.80 44.72
N ASP A 196 -13.94 -22.52 43.89
CA ASP A 196 -15.35 -22.22 43.59
C ASP A 196 -16.23 -22.24 44.85
N ASP A 197 -16.06 -23.27 45.69
CA ASP A 197 -16.78 -23.37 46.98
C ASP A 197 -16.44 -22.20 47.93
N LEU A 198 -15.20 -21.69 47.93
CA LEU A 198 -14.81 -20.56 48.77
C LEU A 198 -15.39 -19.22 48.29
N GLU A 199 -15.44 -18.99 46.97
CA GLU A 199 -16.06 -17.81 46.40
C GLU A 199 -17.57 -17.79 46.69
N LEU A 200 -18.24 -18.93 46.54
CA LEU A 200 -19.66 -19.06 46.87
C LEU A 200 -19.93 -18.85 48.37
N VAL A 201 -19.09 -19.43 49.24
CA VAL A 201 -19.16 -19.23 50.70
C VAL A 201 -18.99 -17.75 51.07
N ALA A 202 -18.06 -17.03 50.45
CA ALA A 202 -17.81 -15.62 50.72
C ALA A 202 -19.01 -14.74 50.34
N VAL A 203 -19.62 -14.97 49.17
CA VAL A 203 -20.80 -14.21 48.73
C VAL A 203 -22.00 -14.47 49.64
N ILE A 204 -22.24 -15.72 50.02
CA ILE A 204 -23.33 -16.07 50.94
C ILE A 204 -23.08 -15.45 52.32
N ALA A 205 -21.83 -15.49 52.81
CA ALA A 205 -21.51 -14.91 54.10
C ALA A 205 -21.69 -13.40 54.11
N ALA A 206 -21.23 -12.70 53.08
CA ALA A 206 -21.44 -11.27 52.93
C ALA A 206 -22.94 -10.91 52.84
N ALA A 207 -23.73 -11.71 52.11
CA ALA A 207 -25.17 -11.48 51.98
C ALA A 207 -25.92 -11.66 53.31
N ILE A 208 -25.57 -12.68 54.10
CA ILE A 208 -26.18 -12.91 55.42
C ILE A 208 -25.79 -11.78 56.37
N ALA A 209 -24.49 -11.44 56.46
CA ALA A 209 -24.00 -10.34 57.30
C ALA A 209 -24.69 -9.01 56.96
N ALA A 210 -24.88 -8.72 55.67
CA ALA A 210 -25.60 -7.53 55.22
C ALA A 210 -27.09 -7.56 55.59
N ALA A 211 -27.76 -8.71 55.53
CA ALA A 211 -29.19 -8.83 55.83
C ALA A 211 -29.50 -8.81 57.32
N THR A 212 -28.62 -9.37 58.16
CA THR A 212 -28.80 -9.44 59.62
C THR A 212 -28.10 -8.29 60.35
N GLY A 213 -27.24 -7.54 59.67
CA GLY A 213 -26.46 -6.44 60.26
C GLY A 213 -25.38 -6.91 61.24
N THR A 214 -24.95 -8.16 61.15
CA THR A 214 -23.96 -8.79 62.04
C THR A 214 -22.65 -9.08 61.29
N SER A 215 -21.54 -9.30 62.01
CA SER A 215 -20.25 -9.63 61.36
C SER A 215 -20.29 -11.04 60.74
N THR A 216 -19.44 -11.26 59.74
CA THR A 216 -19.23 -12.58 59.12
C THR A 216 -18.58 -13.61 60.05
N ASP A 217 -18.04 -13.18 61.20
CA ASP A 217 -17.39 -14.06 62.17
C ASP A 217 -18.39 -14.86 63.02
N ASP A 218 -19.65 -14.41 63.10
CA ASP A 218 -20.66 -15.00 63.97
C ASP A 218 -21.29 -16.28 63.41
N PHE A 219 -21.02 -16.62 62.14
CA PHE A 219 -21.58 -17.78 61.47
C PHE A 219 -20.61 -18.39 60.45
N VAL A 220 -20.74 -19.69 60.21
CA VAL A 220 -19.87 -20.43 59.28
C VAL A 220 -20.72 -21.05 58.17
N VAL A 221 -20.45 -20.66 56.93
CA VAL A 221 -21.08 -21.23 55.73
C VAL A 221 -20.19 -22.35 55.20
N ARG A 222 -20.75 -23.56 55.04
CA ARG A 222 -20.04 -24.72 54.49
C ARG A 222 -20.94 -25.50 53.55
N SER A 223 -20.36 -26.10 52.51
CA SER A 223 -21.06 -27.01 51.60
C SER A 223 -21.45 -28.31 52.33
N ILE A 224 -22.71 -28.74 52.23
CA ILE A 224 -23.20 -30.03 52.76
C ILE A 224 -23.82 -30.83 51.63
N LYS A 225 -23.19 -31.95 51.25
CA LYS A 225 -23.77 -32.92 50.30
C LYS A 225 -24.63 -33.94 51.07
N ARG A 226 -25.94 -33.99 50.80
CA ARG A 226 -26.86 -34.96 51.42
C ARG A 226 -26.63 -36.36 50.83
N ARG A 227 -26.34 -37.37 51.65
CA ARG A 227 -26.33 -38.78 51.21
C ARG A 227 -27.77 -39.21 50.90
N ARG A 228 -28.00 -39.81 49.74
CA ARG A 228 -29.17 -40.68 49.51
C ARG A 228 -28.78 -42.10 49.85
#